data_AF-A0A8S9RKQ3-F1
#
_entry.id   AF-A0A8S9RKQ3-F1
#
_cell.length_a   1.000
_cell.length_b   1.000
_cell.length_c   1.000
_cell.angle_alpha   90.00
_cell.angle_beta   90.00
_cell.angle_gamma   90.00
#
_symmetry.space_group_name_H-M   'P 1'
#
loop_
_entity.id
_entity.type
_entity.pdbx_description
1 polymer ?
#
loop_
_entity_poly.entity_id
_entity_poly.type
_entity_poly.pdbx_seq_one_letter_code
_entity_poly.pdbx_strand_id
1 'polypeptide(L)'
;MKVTVVSRSGREVLKAPLDLPDSATVADLQEAFHKRAKKFYPSRQRLTLPVAPGSKDKPVVLNSKKSLKEYCDGNTDSLTVVFKDLGAQVSYRTLFFFEYLGPLLIYPVFYYFPVYKYLGYGQDRVIHPVQTYAMYYWCFHYFKRIMETFFVHRFSHATSPIGNVFRNSMKVTVVSRSGREVLKAPLDLPDSATVADLQEAFHKRAKKFYPSRQRLTLPVAPGSKDKPVVLNSKKSLKEYCDGNTDSLTVVFKDLGAQVSYRTLFFFEYLGPLLIYPVFYYFPVYKYLGYGEDRVIHPVQTYAMYYWCFHYFKRIMETFFVHRFSHATSPIGNVFRNCAYYWTFGAYIAYYVNHPLYTPVSDLQMKIGFGFGLVCQVANFYCHILLKNLRDPSGSGGYQIPRGFLFNIVTCANYTTEIYQWLGFNIATQTVAGYVFLAVAALIMTNWALGKHSRLRKIFDGKDGKPKYPRRWVILPPFL
;
A
#
# COMPACT_ATOMS: atom_id res chain seq x y z
N MET A 1 -30.57 -10.69 50.45
CA MET A 1 -29.65 -11.26 49.43
C MET A 1 -28.21 -10.76 49.56
N LYS A 2 -27.21 -11.66 49.56
CA LYS A 2 -25.76 -11.36 49.60
C LYS A 2 -25.19 -11.26 48.19
N VAL A 3 -24.56 -10.14 47.83
CA VAL A 3 -23.97 -9.94 46.50
C VAL A 3 -22.45 -9.82 46.59
N THR A 4 -21.74 -10.76 45.98
CA THR A 4 -20.28 -10.74 45.85
C THR A 4 -19.89 -10.13 44.51
N VAL A 5 -19.05 -9.09 44.54
CA VAL A 5 -18.61 -8.40 43.33
C VAL A 5 -17.17 -8.72 43.02
N VAL A 6 -16.94 -9.42 41.90
CA VAL A 6 -15.63 -9.90 41.48
C VAL A 6 -15.17 -9.23 40.18
N SER A 7 -13.87 -9.22 39.94
CA SER A 7 -13.28 -8.82 38.67
C SER A 7 -13.33 -9.97 37.66
N ARG A 8 -12.98 -9.71 36.39
CA ARG A 8 -12.91 -10.76 35.35
C ARG A 8 -11.93 -11.89 35.68
N SER A 9 -10.93 -11.65 36.51
CA SER A 9 -9.97 -12.66 36.97
C SER A 9 -10.43 -13.39 38.23
N GLY A 10 -11.68 -13.18 38.67
CA GLY A 10 -12.25 -13.81 39.87
C GLY A 10 -11.86 -13.16 41.20
N ARG A 11 -11.01 -12.13 41.20
CA ARG A 11 -10.63 -11.41 42.43
C ARG A 11 -11.76 -10.53 42.93
N GLU A 12 -12.06 -10.59 44.22
CA GLU A 12 -13.04 -9.71 44.87
C GLU A 12 -12.64 -8.23 44.72
N VAL A 13 -13.60 -7.41 44.30
CA VAL A 13 -13.41 -5.97 44.10
C VAL A 13 -13.75 -5.19 45.37
N LEU A 14 -14.64 -5.75 46.20
CA LEU A 14 -14.99 -5.24 47.52
C LEU A 14 -14.50 -6.23 48.58
N LYS A 15 -13.98 -5.71 49.70
CA LYS A 15 -13.44 -6.53 50.81
C LYS A 15 -14.50 -7.39 51.53
N ALA A 16 -15.79 -7.13 51.30
CA ALA A 16 -16.89 -7.93 51.83
C ALA A 16 -18.09 -7.86 50.87
N PRO A 17 -18.97 -8.89 50.88
CA PRO A 17 -20.22 -8.88 50.14
C PRO A 17 -21.13 -7.70 50.51
N LEU A 18 -22.02 -7.33 49.60
CA LEU A 18 -23.07 -6.34 49.83
C LEU A 18 -24.37 -7.05 50.22
N ASP A 19 -24.93 -6.71 51.38
CA ASP A 19 -26.25 -7.17 51.79
C ASP A 19 -27.32 -6.20 51.24
N LEU A 20 -28.19 -6.72 50.38
CA LEU A 20 -29.28 -5.97 49.76
C LEU A 20 -30.63 -6.62 50.07
N PRO A 21 -31.70 -5.82 50.20
CA PRO A 21 -33.05 -6.36 50.35
C PRO A 21 -33.45 -7.13 49.09
N ASP A 22 -34.35 -8.09 49.27
CA ASP A 22 -34.79 -8.99 48.22
C ASP A 22 -35.57 -8.32 47.08
N SER A 23 -36.07 -7.10 47.31
CA SER A 23 -36.71 -6.24 46.32
C SER A 23 -35.71 -5.34 45.57
N ALA A 24 -34.41 -5.38 45.90
CA ALA A 24 -33.41 -4.51 45.31
C ALA A 24 -33.24 -4.76 43.80
N THR A 25 -33.12 -3.66 43.07
CA THR A 25 -32.80 -3.64 41.65
C THR A 25 -31.29 -3.63 41.42
N VAL A 26 -30.88 -3.86 40.18
CA VAL A 26 -29.48 -3.69 39.77
C VAL A 26 -29.00 -2.25 39.97
N ALA A 27 -29.87 -1.24 39.87
CA ALA A 27 -29.52 0.15 40.17
C ALA A 27 -29.19 0.36 41.66
N ASP A 28 -29.95 -0.27 42.56
CA ASP A 28 -29.69 -0.22 44.01
C ASP A 28 -28.35 -0.88 44.37
N LEU A 29 -28.00 -1.96 43.67
CA LEU A 29 -26.67 -2.58 43.75
C LEU A 29 -25.56 -1.63 43.27
N GLN A 30 -25.76 -0.93 42.16
CA GLN A 30 -24.78 0.02 41.64
C GLN A 30 -24.56 1.21 42.61
N GLU A 31 -25.64 1.69 43.24
CA GLU A 31 -25.57 2.72 44.30
C GLU A 31 -24.88 2.21 45.57
N ALA A 32 -25.22 1.01 46.05
CA ALA A 32 -24.55 0.40 47.20
C ALA A 32 -23.06 0.16 46.95
N PHE A 33 -22.69 -0.25 45.73
CA PHE A 33 -21.31 -0.38 45.29
C PHE A 33 -20.59 0.98 45.29
N HIS A 34 -21.25 2.03 44.79
CA HIS A 34 -20.69 3.39 44.79
C HIS A 34 -20.45 3.92 46.20
N LYS A 35 -21.41 3.71 47.13
CA LYS A 35 -21.26 4.10 48.54
C LYS A 35 -20.02 3.48 49.17
N ARG A 36 -19.72 2.22 48.85
CA ARG A 36 -18.55 1.50 49.39
C ARG A 36 -17.25 1.81 48.65
N ALA A 37 -17.33 2.14 47.37
CA ALA A 37 -16.18 2.50 46.53
C ALA A 37 -16.48 3.79 45.74
N LYS A 38 -16.32 4.94 46.40
CA LYS A 38 -16.68 6.28 45.87
C LYS A 38 -16.07 6.61 44.50
N LYS A 39 -14.96 5.98 44.10
CA LYS A 39 -14.35 6.19 42.76
C LYS A 39 -15.19 5.63 41.60
N PHE A 40 -16.09 4.69 41.88
CA PHE A 40 -16.90 3.99 40.88
C PHE A 40 -18.35 4.46 40.96
N TYR A 41 -18.67 5.57 40.27
CA TYR A 41 -20.05 6.03 40.11
C TYR A 41 -20.92 4.98 39.41
N PRO A 42 -22.23 4.90 39.69
CA PRO A 42 -23.14 3.93 39.07
C PRO A 42 -23.01 3.86 37.54
N SER A 43 -22.87 5.01 36.88
CA SER A 43 -22.67 5.11 35.42
C SER A 43 -21.40 4.43 34.90
N ARG A 44 -20.35 4.32 35.72
CA ARG A 44 -19.08 3.66 35.36
C ARG A 44 -19.13 2.14 35.52
N GLN A 45 -20.17 1.61 36.16
CA GLN A 45 -20.23 0.21 36.56
C GLN A 45 -20.97 -0.62 35.53
N ARG A 46 -20.27 -1.54 34.86
CA ARG A 46 -20.91 -2.62 34.11
C ARG A 46 -20.85 -3.90 34.91
N LEU A 47 -22.02 -4.44 35.24
CA LEU A 47 -22.17 -5.68 35.98
C LEU A 47 -22.70 -6.78 35.06
N THR A 48 -22.06 -7.95 35.09
CA THR A 48 -22.44 -9.12 34.29
C THR A 48 -22.48 -10.38 35.14
N LEU A 49 -23.23 -11.39 34.72
CA LEU A 49 -23.13 -12.72 35.31
C LEU A 49 -21.77 -13.38 34.98
N PRO A 50 -21.23 -14.21 35.88
CA PRO A 50 -20.01 -14.98 35.62
C PRO A 50 -20.24 -15.97 34.49
N VAL A 51 -19.22 -16.16 33.66
CA VAL A 51 -19.20 -17.15 32.57
C VAL A 51 -18.12 -18.17 32.87
N ALA A 52 -18.40 -19.45 32.61
CA ALA A 52 -17.45 -20.53 32.85
C ALA A 52 -16.13 -20.31 32.06
N PRO A 53 -14.96 -20.54 32.67
CA PRO A 53 -13.68 -20.42 31.99
C PRO A 53 -13.64 -21.31 30.73
N GLY A 54 -13.44 -20.72 29.56
CA GLY A 54 -13.37 -21.45 28.27
C GLY A 54 -14.68 -21.59 27.49
N SER A 55 -15.82 -21.11 28.02
CA SER A 55 -17.07 -21.04 27.25
C SER A 55 -17.03 -19.95 26.17
N LYS A 56 -17.68 -20.19 25.03
CA LYS A 56 -17.90 -19.21 23.95
C LYS A 56 -19.11 -18.29 24.21
N ASP A 57 -19.81 -18.47 25.33
CA ASP A 57 -21.04 -17.73 25.65
C ASP A 57 -20.74 -16.26 25.99
N LYS A 58 -21.63 -15.37 25.53
CA LYS A 58 -21.51 -13.94 25.84
C LYS A 58 -21.99 -13.68 27.27
N PRO A 59 -21.24 -12.92 28.09
CA PRO A 59 -21.66 -12.59 29.45
C PRO A 59 -22.96 -11.77 29.43
N VAL A 60 -23.96 -12.24 30.18
CA VAL A 60 -25.26 -11.57 30.31
C VAL A 60 -25.07 -10.28 31.12
N VAL A 61 -25.48 -9.15 30.53
CA VAL A 61 -25.41 -7.83 31.18
C VAL A 61 -26.65 -7.63 32.04
N LEU A 62 -26.43 -7.25 33.29
CA LEU A 62 -27.51 -6.95 34.24
C LEU A 62 -28.19 -5.64 33.86
N ASN A 63 -29.53 -5.64 33.81
CA ASN A 63 -30.32 -4.47 33.47
C ASN A 63 -30.64 -3.68 34.75
N SER A 64 -30.27 -2.40 34.80
CA SER A 64 -30.49 -1.51 35.95
C SER A 64 -31.93 -1.49 36.49
N LYS A 65 -32.94 -1.76 35.65
CA LYS A 65 -34.37 -1.73 36.03
C LYS A 65 -34.92 -3.08 36.52
N LYS A 66 -34.19 -4.18 36.36
CA LYS A 66 -34.64 -5.52 36.74
C LYS A 66 -34.28 -5.82 38.20
N SER A 67 -35.07 -6.69 38.82
CA SER A 67 -34.79 -7.17 40.17
C SER A 67 -33.57 -8.08 40.15
N LEU A 68 -32.74 -8.04 41.21
CA LEU A 68 -31.60 -8.94 41.36
C LEU A 68 -32.02 -10.41 41.45
N LYS A 69 -33.24 -10.68 41.94
CA LYS A 69 -33.81 -12.05 42.01
C LYS A 69 -34.02 -12.68 40.64
N GLU A 70 -34.26 -11.90 39.60
CA GLU A 70 -34.40 -12.42 38.22
C GLU A 70 -33.11 -13.06 37.69
N TYR A 71 -31.99 -12.79 38.36
CA TYR A 71 -30.66 -13.26 37.96
C TYR A 71 -30.10 -14.33 38.89
N CYS A 72 -30.92 -14.82 39.83
CA CYS A 72 -30.55 -15.92 40.74
C CYS A 72 -31.10 -17.24 40.23
N ASP A 73 -30.28 -18.27 40.25
CA ASP A 73 -30.72 -19.64 40.00
C ASP A 73 -31.47 -20.16 41.23
N GLY A 74 -32.78 -19.88 41.28
CA GLY A 74 -33.85 -20.63 41.96
C GLY A 74 -33.78 -21.00 43.45
N ASN A 75 -32.64 -20.92 44.15
CA ASN A 75 -32.51 -21.38 45.54
C ASN A 75 -31.25 -20.91 46.29
N THR A 76 -30.63 -19.80 45.88
CA THR A 76 -29.44 -19.28 46.57
C THR A 76 -29.63 -17.81 46.97
N ASP A 77 -29.46 -17.51 48.27
CA ASP A 77 -29.46 -16.15 48.82
C ASP A 77 -28.19 -15.35 48.47
N SER A 78 -27.36 -15.88 47.56
CA SER A 78 -26.08 -15.32 47.17
C SER A 78 -25.95 -15.18 45.65
N LEU A 79 -25.58 -13.99 45.18
CA LEU A 79 -25.31 -13.71 43.77
C LEU A 79 -23.88 -13.22 43.59
N THR A 80 -23.15 -13.83 42.66
CA THR A 80 -21.85 -13.34 42.24
C THR A 80 -22.00 -12.55 40.95
N VAL A 81 -21.50 -11.31 40.92
CA VAL A 81 -21.50 -10.46 39.74
C VAL A 81 -20.09 -10.03 39.36
N VAL A 82 -19.81 -10.00 38.07
CA VAL A 82 -18.53 -9.55 37.52
C VAL A 82 -18.61 -8.06 37.20
N PHE A 83 -17.75 -7.28 37.83
CA PHE A 83 -17.61 -5.83 37.63
C PHE A 83 -16.56 -5.52 36.56
N LYS A 84 -16.91 -4.57 35.69
CA LYS A 84 -16.00 -3.89 34.76
C LYS A 84 -16.17 -2.38 34.88
N ASP A 85 -15.08 -1.68 35.17
CA ASP A 85 -15.04 -0.21 35.10
C ASP A 85 -15.05 0.25 33.64
N LEU A 86 -16.04 1.05 33.27
CA LEU A 86 -16.19 1.64 31.94
C LEU A 86 -15.39 2.94 31.78
N GLY A 87 -14.78 3.47 32.84
CA GLY A 87 -14.16 4.80 32.83
C GLY A 87 -15.19 5.93 32.90
N ALA A 88 -14.74 7.18 32.85
CA ALA A 88 -15.63 8.34 32.87
C ALA A 88 -16.64 8.26 31.71
N GLN A 89 -17.91 8.56 31.98
CA GLN A 89 -19.02 8.39 31.04
C GLN A 89 -19.66 9.75 30.72
N VAL A 90 -20.10 9.94 29.48
CA VAL A 90 -20.93 11.08 29.05
C VAL A 90 -22.26 10.58 28.52
N SER A 91 -23.35 11.33 28.73
CA SER A 91 -24.65 10.97 28.19
C SER A 91 -24.67 11.10 26.66
N TYR A 92 -25.38 10.22 25.96
CA TYR A 92 -25.55 10.36 24.50
C TYR A 92 -26.19 11.69 24.11
N ARG A 93 -27.11 12.22 24.93
CA ARG A 93 -27.72 13.53 24.72
C ARG A 93 -26.68 14.65 24.69
N THR A 94 -25.73 14.62 25.63
CA THR A 94 -24.61 15.57 25.67
C THR A 94 -23.66 15.36 24.50
N LEU A 95 -23.35 14.11 24.14
CA LEU A 95 -22.48 13.79 23.00
C LEU A 95 -23.04 14.35 21.68
N PHE A 96 -24.28 13.99 21.35
CA PHE A 96 -24.95 14.44 20.13
C PHE A 96 -25.16 15.95 20.11
N PHE A 97 -25.41 16.56 21.27
CA PHE A 97 -25.47 18.03 21.37
C PHE A 97 -24.18 18.67 20.86
N PHE A 98 -23.02 18.26 21.38
CA PHE A 98 -21.74 18.84 20.94
C PHE A 98 -21.37 18.46 19.50
N GLU A 99 -21.72 17.25 19.07
CA GLU A 99 -21.52 16.79 17.68
C GLU A 99 -22.26 17.68 16.67
N TYR A 100 -23.48 18.12 16.98
CA TYR A 100 -24.26 19.00 16.11
C TYR A 100 -24.00 20.49 16.35
N LEU A 101 -23.62 20.88 17.56
CA LEU A 101 -23.31 22.27 17.91
C LEU A 101 -22.05 22.77 17.17
N GLY A 102 -21.03 21.93 17.00
CA GLY A 102 -19.81 22.30 16.28
C GLY A 102 -20.10 22.78 14.85
N PRO A 103 -20.69 21.94 13.98
CA PRO A 103 -21.07 22.34 12.63
C PRO A 103 -22.01 23.55 12.57
N LEU A 104 -22.94 23.68 13.54
CA LEU A 104 -23.86 24.81 13.63
C LEU A 104 -23.15 26.14 13.87
N LEU A 105 -22.10 26.16 14.70
CA LEU A 105 -21.38 27.38 15.06
C LEU A 105 -20.24 27.71 14.09
N ILE A 106 -19.55 26.68 13.58
CA ILE A 106 -18.35 26.88 12.74
C ILE A 106 -18.73 27.52 11.40
N TYR A 107 -19.78 27.06 10.73
CA TYR A 107 -20.13 27.55 9.40
C TYR A 107 -20.44 29.07 9.40
N PRO A 108 -21.29 29.61 10.31
CA PRO A 108 -21.49 31.05 10.45
C PRO A 108 -20.21 31.81 10.74
N VAL A 109 -19.32 31.27 11.58
CA VAL A 109 -18.03 31.93 11.88
C VAL A 109 -17.21 32.13 10.61
N PHE A 110 -17.05 31.11 9.77
CA PHE A 110 -16.32 31.25 8.51
C PHE A 110 -17.07 32.08 7.44
N TYR A 111 -18.39 32.17 7.55
CA TYR A 111 -19.22 32.98 6.65
C TYR A 111 -19.12 34.47 6.99
N TYR A 112 -19.25 34.84 8.26
CA TYR A 112 -19.22 36.23 8.74
C TYR A 112 -17.82 36.76 9.06
N PHE A 113 -16.90 35.91 9.53
CA PHE A 113 -15.54 36.30 9.83
C PHE A 113 -14.58 35.86 8.73
N PRO A 114 -13.88 36.80 8.07
CA PRO A 114 -12.96 36.49 7.00
C PRO A 114 -11.62 35.97 7.54
N VAL A 115 -11.61 34.75 8.10
CA VAL A 115 -10.40 34.09 8.63
C VAL A 115 -9.25 34.07 7.59
N TYR A 116 -9.59 34.04 6.30
CA TYR A 116 -8.68 34.10 5.16
C TYR A 116 -7.91 35.42 5.02
N LYS A 117 -8.47 36.57 5.49
CA LYS A 117 -7.72 37.84 5.54
C LYS A 117 -6.52 37.75 6.49
N TYR A 118 -6.64 36.98 7.57
CA TYR A 118 -5.56 36.73 8.53
C TYR A 118 -4.57 35.65 8.07
N LEU A 119 -4.89 34.89 7.02
CA LEU A 119 -4.02 33.87 6.41
C LEU A 119 -3.27 34.39 5.17
N GLY A 120 -3.30 35.69 4.90
CA GLY A 120 -2.53 36.33 3.82
C GLY A 120 -3.20 36.31 2.44
N TYR A 121 -4.46 35.89 2.33
CA TYR A 121 -5.22 35.94 1.08
C TYR A 121 -5.94 37.30 0.95
N GLY A 122 -5.27 38.29 0.37
CA GLY A 122 -5.70 39.70 0.32
C GLY A 122 -6.75 40.07 -0.74
N GLN A 123 -7.88 39.37 -0.82
CA GLN A 123 -8.99 39.75 -1.71
C GLN A 123 -10.29 39.94 -0.94
N ASP A 124 -11.04 41.00 -1.26
CA ASP A 124 -12.39 41.22 -0.76
C ASP A 124 -13.36 40.22 -1.39
N ARG A 125 -13.85 39.29 -0.56
CA ARG A 125 -14.76 38.23 -1.02
C ARG A 125 -16.17 38.78 -1.19
N VAL A 126 -16.68 38.77 -2.42
CA VAL A 126 -18.11 38.93 -2.68
C VAL A 126 -18.81 37.60 -2.37
N ILE A 127 -19.71 37.60 -1.39
CA ILE A 127 -20.48 36.39 -1.02
C ILE A 127 -21.61 36.22 -2.04
N HIS A 128 -21.58 35.12 -2.79
CA HIS A 128 -22.64 34.79 -3.73
C HIS A 128 -23.93 34.37 -2.98
N PRO A 129 -25.14 34.75 -3.42
CA PRO A 129 -26.40 34.41 -2.74
C PRO A 129 -26.57 32.91 -2.43
N VAL A 130 -26.07 32.03 -3.31
CA VAL A 130 -26.06 30.57 -3.09
C VAL A 130 -25.31 30.18 -1.81
N GLN A 131 -24.22 30.88 -1.47
CA GLN A 131 -23.46 30.63 -0.24
C GLN A 131 -24.27 31.04 0.99
N THR A 132 -25.03 32.13 0.89
CA THR A 132 -25.98 32.56 1.92
C THR A 132 -27.09 31.51 2.14
N TYR A 133 -27.70 31.02 1.06
CA TYR A 133 -28.72 29.97 1.15
C TYR A 133 -28.16 28.65 1.70
N ALA A 134 -26.93 28.28 1.30
CA ALA A 134 -26.25 27.11 1.83
C ALA A 134 -25.99 27.24 3.34
N MET A 135 -25.56 28.42 3.81
CA MET A 135 -25.40 28.69 5.24
C MET A 135 -26.73 28.55 5.98
N TYR A 136 -27.81 29.16 5.49
CA TYR A 136 -29.12 29.04 6.14
C TYR A 136 -29.63 27.59 6.19
N TYR A 137 -29.49 26.85 5.09
CA TYR A 137 -29.87 25.43 5.05
C TYR A 137 -29.05 24.60 6.04
N TRP A 138 -27.73 24.83 6.09
CA TRP A 138 -26.82 24.16 7.03
C TRP A 138 -27.22 24.44 8.48
N CYS A 139 -27.37 25.72 8.84
CA CYS A 139 -27.78 26.12 10.18
C CYS A 139 -29.14 25.54 10.57
N PHE A 140 -30.11 25.59 9.66
CA PHE A 140 -31.44 25.02 9.89
C PHE A 140 -31.37 23.50 10.10
N HIS A 141 -30.60 22.78 9.27
CA HIS A 141 -30.41 21.34 9.42
C HIS A 141 -29.84 20.98 10.80
N TYR A 142 -28.71 21.58 11.20
CA TYR A 142 -28.08 21.25 12.47
C TYR A 142 -28.88 21.76 13.69
N PHE A 143 -29.57 22.90 13.58
CA PHE A 143 -30.51 23.35 14.61
C PHE A 143 -31.64 22.34 14.81
N LYS A 144 -32.26 21.86 13.72
CA LYS A 144 -33.27 20.79 13.76
C LYS A 144 -32.73 19.53 14.44
N ARG A 145 -31.50 19.10 14.13
CA ARG A 145 -30.86 17.92 14.76
C ARG A 145 -30.61 18.10 16.27
N ILE A 146 -30.23 19.31 16.70
CA ILE A 146 -30.12 19.63 18.13
C ILE A 146 -31.49 19.54 18.79
N MET A 147 -32.52 20.14 18.21
CA MET A 147 -33.89 20.07 18.74
C MET A 147 -34.40 18.63 18.79
N GLU A 148 -34.17 17.82 17.75
CA GLU A 148 -34.49 16.39 17.76
C GLU A 148 -33.78 15.64 18.90
N THR A 149 -32.52 15.97 19.17
CA THR A 149 -31.74 15.38 20.27
C THR A 149 -32.33 15.69 21.65
N PHE A 150 -32.89 16.88 21.85
CA PHE A 150 -33.49 17.24 23.14
C PHE A 150 -34.93 16.78 23.30
N PHE A 151 -35.73 16.82 22.23
CA PHE A 151 -37.19 16.72 22.32
C PHE A 151 -37.78 15.47 21.67
N VAL A 152 -37.08 14.81 20.75
CA VAL A 152 -37.61 13.68 19.98
C VAL A 152 -36.90 12.37 20.32
N HIS A 153 -35.57 12.39 20.45
CA HIS A 153 -34.79 11.19 20.70
C HIS A 153 -34.92 10.71 22.15
N ARG A 154 -35.56 9.55 22.31
CA ARG A 154 -35.54 8.78 23.56
C ARG A 154 -34.26 7.96 23.62
N PHE A 155 -33.17 8.56 24.08
CA PHE A 155 -31.97 7.79 24.41
C PHE A 155 -32.29 6.86 25.60
N SER A 156 -32.01 5.56 25.47
CA SER A 156 -31.96 4.68 26.63
C SER A 156 -30.88 5.20 27.59
N HIS A 157 -30.87 4.77 28.86
CA HIS A 157 -29.87 5.18 29.88
C HIS A 157 -28.40 4.82 29.54
N ALA A 158 -28.13 4.47 28.28
CA ALA A 158 -26.81 4.25 27.76
C ALA A 158 -25.97 5.52 27.86
N THR A 159 -24.72 5.34 28.28
CA THR A 159 -23.70 6.37 28.33
C THR A 159 -22.51 5.91 27.49
N SER A 160 -21.71 6.86 27.01
CA SER A 160 -20.52 6.58 26.22
C SER A 160 -19.26 6.86 27.06
N PRO A 161 -18.24 5.98 27.06
CA PRO A 161 -16.97 6.27 27.70
C PRO A 161 -16.28 7.50 27.10
N ILE A 162 -15.83 8.44 27.93
CA ILE A 162 -15.03 9.60 27.50
C ILE A 162 -13.75 9.14 26.80
N GLY A 163 -13.18 8.00 27.19
CA GLY A 163 -12.06 7.39 26.48
C GLY A 163 -12.37 7.01 25.03
N ASN A 164 -13.61 6.65 24.70
CA ASN A 164 -14.02 6.37 23.32
C ASN A 164 -14.23 7.64 22.48
N VAL A 165 -14.34 8.81 23.11
CA VAL A 165 -14.41 10.10 22.40
C VAL A 165 -13.03 10.51 21.86
N PHE A 166 -11.95 10.01 22.46
CA PHE A 166 -10.56 10.35 22.08
C PHE A 166 -9.70 9.17 21.62
N ARG A 167 -10.18 7.93 21.71
CA ARG A 167 -9.40 6.75 21.30
C ARG A 167 -9.80 6.27 19.91
N ASN A 168 -9.55 7.11 18.91
CA ASN A 168 -9.41 6.69 17.53
C ASN A 168 -7.96 6.23 17.29
N SER A 169 -7.42 5.32 18.12
CA SER A 169 -6.03 4.91 18.01
C SER A 169 -5.89 3.38 18.00
N MET A 170 -5.37 2.85 16.91
CA MET A 170 -4.97 1.46 16.75
C MET A 170 -3.57 1.23 17.31
N LYS A 171 -3.42 0.16 18.09
CA LYS A 171 -2.11 -0.31 18.58
C LYS A 171 -1.47 -1.22 17.56
N VAL A 172 -0.32 -0.84 17.05
CA VAL A 172 0.44 -1.66 16.11
C VAL A 172 1.71 -2.21 16.76
N THR A 173 1.78 -3.54 16.88
CA THR A 173 2.97 -4.24 17.35
C THR A 173 3.81 -4.69 16.16
N VAL A 174 5.08 -4.32 16.14
CA VAL A 174 6.00 -4.67 15.05
C VAL A 174 6.97 -5.74 15.52
N VAL A 175 6.86 -6.93 14.94
CA VAL A 175 7.67 -8.11 15.29
C VAL A 175 8.62 -8.47 14.16
N SER A 176 9.73 -9.13 14.48
CA SER A 176 10.63 -9.74 13.51
C SER A 176 10.08 -11.10 13.05
N ARG A 177 10.72 -11.72 12.05
CA ARG A 177 10.35 -13.06 11.58
C ARG A 177 10.45 -14.15 12.66
N SER A 178 11.29 -13.96 13.67
CA SER A 178 11.41 -14.88 14.81
C SER A 178 10.41 -14.57 15.94
N GLY A 179 9.47 -13.64 15.72
CA GLY A 179 8.48 -13.22 16.71
C GLY A 179 9.00 -12.22 17.74
N ARG A 180 10.30 -11.89 17.73
CA ARG A 180 10.87 -10.90 18.64
C ARG A 180 10.39 -9.49 18.30
N GLU A 181 9.90 -8.74 19.28
CA GLU A 181 9.51 -7.34 19.11
C GLU A 181 10.70 -6.49 18.66
N VAL A 182 10.51 -5.72 17.58
CA VAL A 182 11.56 -4.88 17.00
C VAL A 182 11.62 -3.52 17.70
N LEU A 183 10.50 -3.08 18.26
CA LEU A 183 10.37 -1.86 19.05
C LEU A 183 10.09 -2.25 20.51
N LYS A 184 10.65 -1.49 21.46
CA LYS A 184 10.44 -1.69 22.90
C LYS A 184 8.99 -1.44 23.36
N ALA A 185 8.18 -0.77 22.53
CA ALA A 185 6.79 -0.46 22.81
C ALA A 185 5.96 -0.42 21.51
N PRO A 186 4.66 -0.80 21.54
CA PRO A 186 3.75 -0.67 20.41
C PRO A 186 3.62 0.77 19.90
N LEU A 187 3.26 0.91 18.63
CA LEU A 187 2.97 2.20 18.00
C LEU A 187 1.47 2.48 18.12
N ASP A 188 1.10 3.62 18.73
CA ASP A 188 -0.28 4.11 18.71
C ASP A 188 -0.46 4.98 17.47
N LEU A 189 -1.34 4.58 16.56
CA LEU A 189 -1.62 5.28 15.30
C LEU A 189 -3.10 5.59 15.18
N PRO A 190 -3.49 6.70 14.55
CA PRO A 190 -4.90 7.01 14.37
C PRO A 190 -5.61 5.94 13.54
N ASP A 191 -6.90 5.76 13.77
CA ASP A 191 -7.74 4.79 13.07
C ASP A 191 -7.80 4.97 11.55
N SER A 192 -7.59 6.21 11.09
CA SER A 192 -7.50 6.56 9.67
C SER A 192 -6.09 6.35 9.09
N ALA A 193 -5.11 5.91 9.89
CA ALA A 193 -3.73 5.78 9.46
C ALA A 193 -3.58 4.73 8.34
N THR A 194 -2.70 5.08 7.42
CA THR A 194 -2.25 4.21 6.34
C THR A 194 -1.02 3.42 6.76
N VAL A 195 -0.68 2.42 5.96
CA VAL A 195 0.59 1.69 6.11
C VAL A 195 1.80 2.63 5.95
N ALA A 196 1.71 3.69 5.13
CA ALA A 196 2.76 4.71 5.03
C ALA A 196 2.97 5.47 6.34
N ASP A 197 1.88 5.84 7.03
CA ASP A 197 1.96 6.50 8.34
C ASP A 197 2.61 5.60 9.39
N LEU A 198 2.32 4.29 9.33
CA LEU A 198 3.00 3.28 10.14
C LEU A 198 4.50 3.22 9.84
N GLN A 199 4.89 3.23 8.56
CA GLN A 199 6.30 3.21 8.17
C GLN A 199 7.05 4.46 8.67
N GLU A 200 6.42 5.64 8.56
CA GLU A 200 6.99 6.89 9.09
C GLU A 200 7.09 6.89 10.62
N ALA A 201 6.05 6.43 11.31
CA ALA A 201 6.07 6.30 12.77
C ALA A 201 7.14 5.31 13.26
N PHE A 202 7.33 4.20 12.53
CA PHE A 202 8.42 3.26 12.78
C PHE A 202 9.78 3.90 12.58
N HIS A 203 9.96 4.65 11.49
CA HIS A 203 11.21 5.37 11.20
C HIS A 203 11.54 6.44 12.25
N LYS A 204 10.53 7.15 12.78
CA LYS A 204 10.72 8.11 13.88
C LYS A 204 11.33 7.47 15.12
N ARG A 205 10.92 6.24 15.46
CA ARG A 205 11.48 5.48 16.61
C ARG A 205 12.78 4.75 16.28
N ALA A 206 12.96 4.29 15.04
CA ALA A 206 14.13 3.56 14.58
C ALA A 206 14.70 4.20 13.31
N LYS A 207 15.48 5.28 13.48
CA LYS A 207 16.01 6.13 12.40
C LYS A 207 16.80 5.38 11.32
N LYS A 208 17.41 4.24 11.66
CA LYS A 208 18.10 3.36 10.70
C LYS A 208 17.18 2.83 9.60
N PHE A 209 15.90 2.62 9.92
CA PHE A 209 14.94 1.96 9.03
C PHE A 209 14.00 2.99 8.41
N TYR A 210 14.49 3.74 7.42
CA TYR A 210 13.63 4.63 6.63
C TYR A 210 12.56 3.86 5.84
N PRO A 211 11.41 4.48 5.51
CA PRO A 211 10.23 3.78 5.01
C PRO A 211 10.46 2.79 3.87
N SER A 212 11.28 3.14 2.88
CA SER A 212 11.52 2.24 1.74
C SER A 212 12.34 0.99 2.09
N ARG A 213 13.11 0.97 3.19
CA ARG A 213 13.74 -0.26 3.69
C ARG A 213 12.77 -1.21 4.35
N GLN A 214 11.61 -0.72 4.77
CA GLN A 214 10.69 -1.48 5.58
C GLN A 214 9.75 -2.30 4.70
N ARG A 215 9.84 -3.62 4.81
CA ARG A 215 8.80 -4.52 4.30
C ARG A 215 7.96 -5.04 5.45
N LEU A 216 6.69 -4.62 5.48
CA LEU A 216 5.72 -5.04 6.48
C LEU A 216 4.78 -6.10 5.88
N THR A 217 4.58 -7.19 6.62
CA THR A 217 3.68 -8.28 6.22
C THR A 217 2.79 -8.72 7.37
N LEU A 218 1.65 -9.33 7.06
CA LEU A 218 0.84 -10.00 8.08
C LEU A 218 1.58 -11.26 8.62
N PRO A 219 1.38 -11.61 9.90
CA PRO A 219 1.89 -12.84 10.47
C PRO A 219 1.25 -14.05 9.77
N VAL A 220 2.06 -15.07 9.53
CA VAL A 220 1.60 -16.34 8.96
C VAL A 220 1.73 -17.40 10.05
N ALA A 221 0.75 -18.29 10.15
CA ALA A 221 0.78 -19.38 11.12
C ALA A 221 2.03 -20.25 10.94
N PRO A 222 2.72 -20.65 12.02
CA PRO A 222 3.87 -21.54 11.92
C PRO A 222 3.51 -22.84 11.18
N GLY A 223 4.23 -23.16 10.10
CA GLY A 223 4.01 -24.37 9.28
C GLY A 223 3.06 -24.21 8.08
N SER A 224 2.43 -23.05 7.89
CA SER A 224 1.63 -22.76 6.69
C SER A 224 2.54 -22.61 5.45
N LYS A 225 2.10 -23.15 4.31
CA LYS A 225 2.73 -22.95 2.98
C LYS A 225 2.34 -21.62 2.33
N ASP A 226 1.52 -20.81 3.00
CA ASP A 226 1.00 -19.56 2.44
C ASP A 226 2.04 -18.45 2.44
N LYS A 227 2.04 -17.65 1.37
CA LYS A 227 2.94 -16.51 1.27
C LYS A 227 2.42 -15.37 2.16
N PRO A 228 3.28 -14.74 2.97
CA PRO A 228 2.87 -13.62 3.81
C PRO A 228 2.35 -12.47 2.96
N VAL A 229 1.16 -11.98 3.33
CA VAL A 229 0.50 -10.85 2.67
C VAL A 229 1.31 -9.59 2.93
N VAL A 230 1.77 -8.94 1.86
CA VAL A 230 2.52 -7.68 1.96
C VAL A 230 1.54 -6.52 2.10
N LEU A 231 1.78 -5.68 3.10
CA LEU A 231 0.99 -4.49 3.37
C LEU A 231 1.28 -3.43 2.29
N ASN A 232 0.23 -2.81 1.76
CA ASN A 232 0.33 -1.76 0.76
C ASN A 232 0.38 -0.41 1.45
N SER A 233 1.44 0.37 1.24
CA SER A 233 1.65 1.70 1.83
C SER A 233 0.45 2.65 1.73
N LYS A 234 -0.38 2.53 0.67
CA LYS A 234 -1.54 3.41 0.46
C LYS A 234 -2.84 2.95 1.11
N LYS A 235 -2.92 1.69 1.54
CA LYS A 235 -4.14 1.12 2.14
C LYS A 235 -4.24 1.49 3.61
N SER A 236 -5.47 1.59 4.11
CA SER A 236 -5.71 1.82 5.54
C SER A 236 -5.28 0.59 6.35
N LEU A 237 -4.73 0.80 7.53
CA LEU A 237 -4.41 -0.30 8.45
C LEU A 237 -5.65 -1.10 8.85
N LYS A 238 -6.84 -0.47 8.86
CA LYS A 238 -8.11 -1.15 9.14
C LYS A 238 -8.48 -2.22 8.12
N GLU A 239 -8.06 -2.08 6.86
CA GLU A 239 -8.28 -3.12 5.83
C GLU A 239 -7.58 -4.44 6.15
N TYR A 240 -6.59 -4.39 7.05
CA TYR A 240 -5.78 -5.53 7.45
C TYR A 240 -6.10 -6.03 8.86
N CYS A 241 -7.12 -5.47 9.50
CA CYS A 241 -7.59 -5.91 10.82
C CYS A 241 -8.81 -6.81 10.67
N ASP A 242 -8.82 -7.93 11.38
CA ASP A 242 -9.99 -8.83 11.42
C ASP A 242 -11.07 -8.20 12.32
N GLY A 243 -11.84 -7.26 11.76
CA GLY A 243 -13.20 -6.82 12.15
C GLY A 243 -13.53 -6.45 13.61
N ASN A 244 -12.63 -6.61 14.58
CA ASN A 244 -12.97 -6.55 16.01
C ASN A 244 -11.77 -6.36 16.96
N THR A 245 -10.57 -6.03 16.47
CA THR A 245 -9.40 -5.80 17.31
C THR A 245 -8.76 -4.44 17.05
N ASP A 246 -8.65 -3.62 18.10
CA ASP A 246 -7.90 -2.35 18.10
C ASP A 246 -6.37 -2.56 18.09
N SER A 247 -5.92 -3.78 17.77
CA SER A 247 -4.53 -4.20 17.82
C SER A 247 -4.14 -4.96 16.56
N LEU A 248 -3.12 -4.47 15.85
CA LEU A 248 -2.59 -5.09 14.64
C LEU A 248 -1.15 -5.56 14.90
N THR A 249 -0.84 -6.82 14.64
CA THR A 249 0.54 -7.31 14.66
C THR A 249 1.08 -7.39 13.23
N VAL A 250 2.24 -6.77 12.98
CA VAL A 250 2.90 -6.79 11.67
C VAL A 250 4.31 -7.32 11.78
N VAL A 251 4.72 -8.11 10.80
CA VAL A 251 6.07 -8.65 10.70
C VAL A 251 6.92 -7.70 9.86
N PHE A 252 8.00 -7.19 10.45
CA PHE A 252 9.00 -6.35 9.81
C PHE A 252 10.14 -7.20 9.21
N LYS A 253 10.52 -6.84 7.98
CA LYS A 253 11.75 -7.27 7.34
C LYS A 253 12.52 -6.07 6.81
N ASP A 254 13.80 -5.96 7.19
CA ASP A 254 14.73 -5.01 6.58
C ASP A 254 15.12 -5.48 5.17
N LEU A 255 14.89 -4.61 4.17
CA LEU A 255 15.28 -4.83 2.79
C LEU A 255 16.72 -4.37 2.49
N GLY A 256 17.38 -3.70 3.44
CA GLY A 256 18.70 -3.09 3.23
C GLY A 256 18.62 -1.81 2.39
N ALA A 257 19.76 -1.31 1.90
CA ALA A 257 19.81 -0.09 1.10
C ALA A 257 18.95 -0.20 -0.17
N GLN A 258 17.94 0.67 -0.27
CA GLN A 258 17.00 0.73 -1.38
C GLN A 258 17.21 1.97 -2.22
N VAL A 259 16.96 1.85 -3.53
CA VAL A 259 16.99 2.92 -4.52
C VAL A 259 15.72 2.87 -5.36
N SER A 260 15.28 4.02 -5.89
CA SER A 260 14.09 4.05 -6.76
C SER A 260 14.33 3.27 -8.05
N TYR A 261 13.28 2.61 -8.59
CA TYR A 261 13.40 1.95 -9.89
C TYR A 261 13.76 2.92 -11.03
N ARG A 262 13.29 4.17 -10.97
CA ARG A 262 13.66 5.21 -11.94
C ARG A 262 15.16 5.43 -11.98
N THR A 263 15.78 5.59 -10.82
CA THR A 263 17.23 5.76 -10.69
C THR A 263 17.99 4.52 -11.17
N LEU A 264 17.53 3.32 -10.80
CA LEU A 264 18.14 2.07 -11.25
C LEU A 264 18.17 1.97 -12.78
N PHE A 265 17.02 2.14 -13.43
CA PHE A 265 16.92 2.05 -14.88
C PHE A 265 17.68 3.19 -15.58
N PHE A 266 17.72 4.38 -15.00
CA PHE A 266 18.52 5.48 -15.53
C PHE A 266 20.00 5.09 -15.65
N PHE A 267 20.64 4.64 -14.56
CA PHE A 267 22.05 4.24 -14.59
C PHE A 267 22.31 2.99 -15.45
N GLU A 268 21.37 2.04 -15.44
CA GLU A 268 21.41 0.85 -16.30
C GLU A 268 21.54 1.23 -17.78
N TYR A 269 20.73 2.19 -18.25
CA TYR A 269 20.68 2.61 -19.65
C TYR A 269 21.68 3.72 -20.01
N LEU A 270 22.14 4.50 -19.02
CA LEU A 270 23.10 5.60 -19.25
C LEU A 270 24.45 5.07 -19.76
N GLY A 271 24.93 3.94 -19.25
CA GLY A 271 26.20 3.36 -19.68
C GLY A 271 26.24 3.04 -21.16
N PRO A 272 25.36 2.17 -21.69
CA PRO A 272 25.32 1.87 -23.12
C PRO A 272 25.15 3.10 -24.02
N LEU A 273 24.43 4.12 -23.54
CA LEU A 273 24.26 5.39 -24.26
C LEU A 273 25.57 6.18 -24.36
N LEU A 274 26.41 6.18 -23.32
CA LEU A 274 27.67 6.92 -23.30
C LEU A 274 28.85 6.11 -23.87
N ILE A 275 28.89 4.81 -23.58
CA ILE A 275 30.00 3.92 -23.96
C ILE A 275 30.04 3.72 -25.48
N TYR A 276 28.89 3.54 -26.14
CA TYR A 276 28.89 3.27 -27.58
C TYR A 276 29.51 4.42 -28.40
N PRO A 277 29.13 5.70 -28.18
CA PRO A 277 29.81 6.84 -28.81
C PRO A 277 31.30 6.92 -28.54
N VAL A 278 31.81 6.41 -27.40
CA VAL A 278 33.25 6.39 -27.12
C VAL A 278 34.00 5.57 -28.17
N PHE A 279 33.52 4.37 -28.50
CA PHE A 279 34.13 3.54 -29.55
C PHE A 279 33.96 4.12 -30.97
N TYR A 280 32.90 4.91 -31.20
CA TYR A 280 32.65 5.53 -32.49
C TYR A 280 33.48 6.81 -32.71
N TYR A 281 33.48 7.77 -31.78
CA TYR A 281 34.11 9.08 -31.98
C TYR A 281 35.57 9.16 -31.53
N PHE A 282 35.96 8.38 -30.51
CA PHE A 282 37.32 8.47 -29.96
C PHE A 282 38.24 7.42 -30.59
N PRO A 283 39.56 7.68 -30.67
CA PRO A 283 40.53 6.76 -31.26
C PRO A 283 40.87 5.60 -30.30
N VAL A 284 39.86 4.93 -29.73
CA VAL A 284 40.02 3.82 -28.78
C VAL A 284 40.91 2.72 -29.36
N TYR A 285 40.71 2.38 -30.64
CA TYR A 285 41.46 1.33 -31.32
C TYR A 285 42.94 1.67 -31.52
N LYS A 286 43.30 2.95 -31.63
CA LYS A 286 44.70 3.38 -31.66
C LYS A 286 45.43 2.94 -30.39
N TYR A 287 44.80 3.17 -29.24
CA TYR A 287 45.34 2.75 -27.94
C TYR A 287 45.31 1.23 -27.73
N LEU A 288 44.54 0.50 -28.53
CA LEU A 288 44.50 -0.96 -28.54
C LEU A 288 45.46 -1.58 -29.59
N GLY A 289 46.31 -0.77 -30.23
CA GLY A 289 47.34 -1.22 -31.16
C GLY A 289 46.90 -1.35 -32.62
N TYR A 290 45.71 -0.83 -32.97
CA TYR A 290 45.27 -0.74 -34.36
C TYR A 290 45.76 0.58 -34.99
N GLY A 291 46.07 0.57 -36.30
CA GLY A 291 46.58 1.75 -37.02
C GLY A 291 45.64 2.96 -37.04
N GLU A 292 46.15 4.12 -37.47
CA GLU A 292 45.41 5.40 -37.43
C GLU A 292 44.29 5.50 -38.48
N ASP A 293 44.40 4.78 -39.60
CA ASP A 293 43.46 4.89 -40.72
C ASP A 293 42.23 4.00 -40.55
N ARG A 294 41.24 4.48 -39.78
CA ARG A 294 39.93 3.82 -39.68
C ARG A 294 38.94 4.41 -40.68
N VAL A 295 38.53 3.61 -41.66
CA VAL A 295 37.39 3.94 -42.53
C VAL A 295 36.08 3.67 -41.78
N ILE A 296 35.20 4.67 -41.70
CA ILE A 296 33.87 4.52 -41.10
C ILE A 296 32.85 4.21 -42.20
N HIS A 297 32.24 3.04 -42.13
CA HIS A 297 31.18 2.63 -43.04
C HIS A 297 29.81 3.18 -42.61
N PRO A 298 28.87 3.42 -43.55
CA PRO A 298 27.52 3.90 -43.23
C PRO A 298 26.78 3.05 -42.18
N VAL A 299 26.98 1.73 -42.21
CA VAL A 299 26.41 0.79 -41.22
C VAL A 299 26.80 1.17 -39.80
N GLN A 300 28.06 1.55 -39.57
CA GLN A 300 28.58 1.90 -38.23
C GLN A 300 27.94 3.19 -37.73
N THR A 301 27.80 4.18 -38.61
CA THR A 301 27.12 5.44 -38.32
C THR A 301 25.64 5.23 -37.98
N TYR A 302 24.91 4.44 -38.78
CA TYR A 302 23.52 4.11 -38.49
C TYR A 302 23.36 3.24 -37.25
N ALA A 303 24.29 2.31 -36.99
CA ALA A 303 24.30 1.51 -35.76
C ALA A 303 24.46 2.40 -34.52
N MET A 304 25.36 3.39 -34.57
CA MET A 304 25.56 4.38 -33.51
C MET A 304 24.29 5.18 -33.23
N TYR A 305 23.64 5.72 -34.26
CA TYR A 305 22.39 6.47 -34.11
C TYR A 305 21.26 5.58 -33.60
N TYR A 306 21.08 4.38 -34.15
CA TYR A 306 20.06 3.42 -33.72
C TYR A 306 20.24 3.05 -32.24
N TRP A 307 21.48 2.74 -31.85
CA TRP A 307 21.82 2.36 -30.48
C TRP A 307 21.57 3.50 -29.50
N CYS A 308 22.05 4.70 -29.82
CA CYS A 308 21.83 5.88 -28.98
C CYS A 308 20.34 6.22 -28.88
N PHE A 309 19.61 6.17 -29.99
CA PHE A 309 18.17 6.39 -30.00
C PHE A 309 17.44 5.35 -29.13
N HIS A 310 17.84 4.08 -29.19
CA HIS A 310 17.30 3.04 -28.32
C HIS A 310 17.46 3.40 -26.84
N TYR A 311 18.68 3.59 -26.36
CA TYR A 311 18.91 3.82 -24.94
C TYR A 311 18.39 5.18 -24.46
N PHE A 312 18.43 6.21 -25.30
CA PHE A 312 17.79 7.48 -25.04
C PHE A 312 16.27 7.32 -24.86
N LYS A 313 15.61 6.63 -25.79
CA LYS A 313 14.18 6.28 -25.66
C LYS A 313 13.91 5.53 -24.36
N ARG A 314 14.72 4.53 -23.99
CA ARG A 314 14.54 3.75 -22.74
C ARG A 314 14.66 4.63 -21.49
N ILE A 315 15.57 5.59 -21.49
CA ILE A 315 15.71 6.60 -20.42
C ILE A 315 14.45 7.48 -20.36
N MET A 316 14.00 8.00 -21.50
CA MET A 316 12.79 8.84 -21.56
C MET A 316 11.54 8.07 -21.12
N GLU A 317 11.37 6.82 -21.56
CA GLU A 317 10.28 5.94 -21.11
C GLU A 317 10.31 5.74 -19.59
N THR A 318 11.50 5.60 -19.00
CA THR A 318 11.66 5.41 -17.55
C THR A 318 11.13 6.59 -16.74
N PHE A 319 11.35 7.82 -17.21
CA PHE A 319 10.89 9.02 -16.51
C PHE A 319 9.44 9.39 -16.84
N PHE A 320 9.02 9.26 -18.10
CA PHE A 320 7.77 9.85 -18.60
C PHE A 320 6.65 8.84 -18.91
N VAL A 321 6.99 7.55 -19.08
CA VAL A 321 6.03 6.50 -19.49
C VAL A 321 5.80 5.46 -18.39
N HIS A 322 6.87 4.88 -17.84
CA HIS A 322 6.78 3.75 -16.92
C HIS A 322 6.11 4.12 -15.58
N ARG A 323 5.14 3.29 -15.17
CA ARG A 323 4.47 3.34 -13.85
C ARG A 323 4.82 2.09 -13.04
N PHE A 324 5.79 2.20 -12.14
CA PHE A 324 6.29 1.08 -11.33
C PHE A 324 5.32 0.70 -10.19
N SER A 325 5.18 -0.61 -9.87
CA SER A 325 4.32 -1.08 -8.76
C SER A 325 5.06 -1.12 -7.44
N HIS A 326 6.35 -1.38 -7.50
CA HIS A 326 7.23 -1.29 -6.36
C HIS A 326 7.96 0.04 -6.45
N ALA A 327 8.06 0.75 -5.32
CA ALA A 327 8.73 2.04 -5.28
C ALA A 327 10.25 1.90 -5.45
N THR A 328 10.84 0.82 -4.92
CA THR A 328 12.29 0.67 -4.80
C THR A 328 12.80 -0.74 -5.05
N SER A 329 14.11 -0.82 -5.35
CA SER A 329 14.90 -2.02 -5.55
C SER A 329 16.16 -1.97 -4.65
N PRO A 330 16.72 -3.12 -4.23
CA PRO A 330 18.02 -3.17 -3.57
C PRO A 330 19.13 -2.52 -4.40
N ILE A 331 20.00 -1.73 -3.75
CA ILE A 331 21.09 -1.02 -4.44
C ILE A 331 22.06 -1.95 -5.16
N GLY A 332 22.28 -3.17 -4.64
CA GLY A 332 23.11 -4.19 -5.29
C GLY A 332 22.64 -4.55 -6.70
N ASN A 333 21.33 -4.41 -6.99
CA ASN A 333 20.80 -4.66 -8.32
C ASN A 333 21.24 -3.58 -9.33
N VAL A 334 21.54 -2.35 -8.89
CA VAL A 334 22.06 -1.29 -9.77
C VAL A 334 23.40 -1.73 -10.34
N PHE A 335 24.33 -2.16 -9.49
CA PHE A 335 25.66 -2.58 -9.92
C PHE A 335 25.59 -3.81 -10.85
N ARG A 336 24.76 -4.81 -10.51
CA ARG A 336 24.58 -6.00 -11.35
C ARG A 336 24.02 -5.64 -12.73
N ASN A 337 23.00 -4.79 -12.78
CA ASN A 337 22.38 -4.39 -14.03
C ASN A 337 23.33 -3.50 -14.84
N CYS A 338 23.99 -2.53 -14.22
CA CYS A 338 25.00 -1.71 -14.91
C CYS A 338 26.12 -2.59 -15.47
N ALA A 339 26.69 -3.50 -14.69
CA ALA A 339 27.73 -4.42 -15.17
C ALA A 339 27.25 -5.21 -16.41
N TYR A 340 26.03 -5.77 -16.38
CA TYR A 340 25.46 -6.46 -17.54
C TYR A 340 25.31 -5.54 -18.75
N TYR A 341 24.56 -4.44 -18.61
CA TYR A 341 24.23 -3.56 -19.74
C TYR A 341 25.46 -2.86 -20.30
N TRP A 342 26.35 -2.36 -19.44
CA TRP A 342 27.52 -1.59 -19.85
C TRP A 342 28.55 -2.50 -20.53
N THR A 343 28.74 -3.73 -20.02
CA THR A 343 29.65 -4.70 -20.65
C THR A 343 29.13 -5.11 -22.03
N PHE A 344 27.84 -5.44 -22.17
CA PHE A 344 27.28 -5.73 -23.49
C PHE A 344 27.33 -4.50 -24.40
N GLY A 345 27.10 -3.30 -23.88
CA GLY A 345 27.22 -2.07 -24.65
C GLY A 345 28.64 -1.85 -25.18
N ALA A 346 29.65 -2.05 -24.34
CA ALA A 346 31.05 -2.00 -24.76
C ALA A 346 31.38 -3.11 -25.78
N TYR A 347 30.92 -4.34 -25.54
CA TYR A 347 31.16 -5.50 -26.40
C TYR A 347 30.58 -5.28 -27.81
N ILE A 348 29.33 -4.83 -27.93
CA ILE A 348 28.74 -4.54 -29.25
C ILE A 348 29.41 -3.33 -29.90
N ALA A 349 29.66 -2.26 -29.15
CA ALA A 349 30.32 -1.07 -29.68
C ALA A 349 31.72 -1.39 -30.20
N TYR A 350 32.47 -2.25 -29.52
CA TYR A 350 33.78 -2.70 -29.94
C TYR A 350 33.75 -3.42 -31.30
N TYR A 351 32.89 -4.45 -31.45
CA TYR A 351 32.90 -5.24 -32.68
C TYR A 351 32.30 -4.50 -33.87
N VAL A 352 31.26 -3.69 -33.66
CA VAL A 352 30.63 -2.94 -34.76
C VAL A 352 31.53 -1.79 -35.23
N ASN A 353 32.26 -1.13 -34.33
CA ASN A 353 33.12 0.02 -34.69
C ASN A 353 34.59 -0.37 -34.93
N HIS A 354 34.88 -1.68 -34.96
CA HIS A 354 36.23 -2.19 -35.12
C HIS A 354 36.83 -1.78 -36.48
N PRO A 355 38.13 -1.46 -36.59
CA PRO A 355 38.76 -1.10 -37.87
C PRO A 355 38.68 -2.20 -38.94
N LEU A 356 38.62 -3.47 -38.52
CA LEU A 356 38.48 -4.63 -39.39
C LEU A 356 37.02 -5.05 -39.65
N TYR A 357 36.06 -4.20 -39.29
CA TYR A 357 34.64 -4.50 -39.51
C TYR A 357 34.30 -4.48 -41.01
N THR A 358 33.73 -5.57 -41.51
CA THR A 358 33.25 -5.67 -42.89
C THR A 358 31.74 -5.43 -42.95
N PRO A 359 31.27 -4.38 -43.65
CA PRO A 359 29.85 -4.07 -43.73
C PRO A 359 29.09 -5.07 -44.61
N VAL A 360 27.79 -5.19 -44.35
CA VAL A 360 26.85 -5.91 -45.20
C VAL A 360 26.48 -5.09 -46.44
N SER A 361 25.71 -5.67 -47.37
CA SER A 361 25.18 -4.92 -48.51
C SER A 361 24.27 -3.76 -48.08
N ASP A 362 24.23 -2.68 -48.86
CA ASP A 362 23.39 -1.51 -48.58
C ASP A 362 21.91 -1.87 -48.41
N LEU A 363 21.40 -2.79 -49.24
CA LEU A 363 20.03 -3.30 -49.15
C LEU A 363 19.78 -4.03 -47.83
N GLN A 364 20.68 -4.94 -47.42
CA GLN A 364 20.54 -5.68 -46.16
C GLN A 364 20.61 -4.75 -44.95
N MET A 365 21.52 -3.78 -44.96
CA MET A 365 21.63 -2.75 -43.92
C MET A 365 20.30 -1.99 -43.76
N LYS A 366 19.74 -1.49 -44.87
CA LYS A 366 18.48 -0.73 -44.88
C LYS A 366 17.30 -1.58 -44.40
N ILE A 367 17.20 -2.83 -44.85
CA ILE A 367 16.15 -3.76 -44.39
C ILE A 367 16.28 -4.01 -42.89
N GLY A 368 17.49 -4.31 -42.40
CA GLY A 368 17.73 -4.60 -40.99
C GLY A 368 17.38 -3.43 -40.07
N PHE A 369 17.91 -2.22 -40.36
CA PHE A 369 17.58 -1.03 -39.57
C PHE A 369 16.12 -0.60 -39.73
N GLY A 370 15.54 -0.69 -40.92
CA GLY A 370 14.13 -0.38 -41.16
C GLY A 370 13.20 -1.29 -40.35
N PHE A 371 13.43 -2.60 -40.40
CA PHE A 371 12.71 -3.57 -39.58
C PHE A 371 12.90 -3.30 -38.09
N GLY A 372 14.16 -3.09 -37.67
CA GLY A 372 14.51 -2.79 -36.28
C GLY A 372 13.81 -1.54 -35.76
N LEU A 373 13.69 -0.48 -36.57
CA LEU A 373 13.05 0.78 -36.20
C LEU A 373 11.54 0.61 -36.05
N VAL A 374 10.88 -0.11 -36.96
CA VAL A 374 9.45 -0.44 -36.84
C VAL A 374 9.18 -1.20 -35.53
N CYS A 375 10.00 -2.19 -35.21
CA CYS A 375 9.89 -2.93 -33.94
C CYS A 375 10.15 -2.06 -32.71
N GLN A 376 11.05 -1.09 -32.81
CA GLN A 376 11.33 -0.14 -31.73
C GLN A 376 10.17 0.82 -31.47
N VAL A 377 9.48 1.28 -32.51
CA VAL A 377 8.23 2.06 -32.40
C VAL A 377 7.12 1.18 -31.82
N ALA A 378 6.98 -0.07 -32.28
CA ALA A 378 6.02 -1.02 -31.73
C ALA A 378 6.26 -1.30 -30.24
N ASN A 379 7.52 -1.39 -29.81
CA ASN A 379 7.90 -1.53 -28.41
C ASN A 379 7.49 -0.30 -27.57
N PHE A 380 7.67 0.92 -28.10
CA PHE A 380 7.22 2.15 -27.44
C PHE A 380 5.70 2.14 -27.24
N TYR A 381 4.98 1.78 -28.30
CA TYR A 381 3.52 1.67 -28.25
C TYR A 381 3.07 0.62 -27.22
N CYS A 382 3.76 -0.52 -27.11
CA CYS A 382 3.50 -1.50 -26.06
C CYS A 382 3.69 -0.91 -24.66
N HIS A 383 4.70 -0.07 -24.42
CA HIS A 383 4.90 0.59 -23.12
C HIS A 383 3.81 1.61 -22.81
N ILE A 384 3.29 2.34 -23.80
CA ILE A 384 2.11 3.21 -23.63
C ILE A 384 0.89 2.39 -23.21
N LEU A 385 0.61 1.29 -23.89
CA LEU A 385 -0.50 0.40 -23.51
C LEU A 385 -0.35 -0.12 -22.08
N LEU A 386 0.85 -0.53 -21.68
CA LEU A 386 1.13 -1.00 -20.31
C LEU A 386 0.99 0.11 -19.26
N LYS A 387 1.37 1.35 -19.58
CA LYS A 387 1.17 2.53 -18.70
C LYS A 387 -0.32 2.74 -18.40
N ASN A 388 -1.18 2.56 -19.40
CA ASN A 388 -2.62 2.81 -19.30
C ASN A 388 -3.37 1.76 -18.48
N LEU A 389 -2.75 0.60 -18.18
CA LEU A 389 -3.32 -0.41 -17.29
C LEU A 389 -3.30 -0.02 -15.79
N ARG A 390 -2.71 1.13 -15.47
CA ARG A 390 -2.53 1.59 -14.09
C ARG A 390 -3.02 3.01 -13.94
N ASP A 391 -3.54 3.32 -12.76
CA ASP A 391 -3.92 4.69 -12.38
C ASP A 391 -2.70 5.65 -12.43
N PRO A 392 -2.88 6.97 -12.67
CA PRO A 392 -1.81 7.96 -12.61
C PRO A 392 -0.97 7.91 -11.34
N SER A 393 -1.56 7.55 -10.21
CA SER A 393 -0.86 7.39 -8.94
C SER A 393 -0.02 6.11 -8.84
N GLY A 394 -0.06 5.24 -9.86
CA GLY A 394 0.59 3.91 -9.87
C GLY A 394 -0.15 2.85 -9.05
N SER A 395 -1.34 3.18 -8.52
CA SER A 395 -2.23 2.22 -7.86
C SER A 395 -2.97 1.37 -8.89
N GLY A 396 -3.32 0.14 -8.51
CA GLY A 396 -4.04 -0.79 -9.36
C GLY A 396 -3.59 -2.22 -9.14
N GLY A 397 -4.56 -3.14 -9.10
CA GLY A 397 -4.28 -4.57 -9.15
C GLY A 397 -3.65 -4.97 -10.49
N TYR A 398 -3.24 -6.24 -10.61
CA TYR A 398 -2.88 -6.77 -11.91
C TYR A 398 -4.08 -6.67 -12.86
N GLN A 399 -3.83 -6.30 -14.12
CA GLN A 399 -4.82 -6.27 -15.20
C GLN A 399 -4.30 -7.07 -16.40
N ILE A 400 -5.21 -7.57 -17.24
CA ILE A 400 -4.86 -8.27 -18.48
C ILE A 400 -4.59 -7.22 -19.57
N PRO A 401 -3.37 -7.13 -20.14
CA PRO A 401 -3.10 -6.23 -21.26
C PRO A 401 -3.96 -6.60 -22.48
N ARG A 402 -4.51 -5.60 -23.17
CA ARG A 402 -5.32 -5.76 -24.40
C ARG A 402 -4.88 -4.72 -25.43
N GLY A 403 -5.13 -5.02 -26.71
CA GLY A 403 -4.76 -4.17 -27.84
C GLY A 403 -3.44 -4.57 -28.49
N PHE A 404 -3.31 -4.30 -29.79
CA PHE A 404 -2.11 -4.61 -30.58
C PHE A 404 -1.66 -6.08 -30.43
N LEU A 405 -0.35 -6.34 -30.38
CA LEU A 405 0.23 -7.65 -30.16
C LEU A 405 -0.15 -8.27 -28.81
N PHE A 406 -0.61 -7.50 -27.80
CA PHE A 406 -1.08 -8.10 -26.56
C PHE A 406 -2.31 -8.97 -26.74
N ASN A 407 -3.04 -8.85 -27.86
CA ASN A 407 -4.15 -9.76 -28.17
C ASN A 407 -3.67 -11.19 -28.48
N ILE A 408 -2.45 -11.33 -29.00
CA ILE A 408 -1.89 -12.61 -29.49
C ILE A 408 -0.85 -13.17 -28.51
N VAL A 409 0.00 -12.30 -27.93
CA VAL A 409 1.07 -12.69 -27.02
C VAL A 409 0.97 -11.99 -25.68
N THR A 410 1.53 -12.62 -24.65
CA THR A 410 1.46 -12.10 -23.27
C THR A 410 2.43 -10.95 -23.05
N CYS A 411 3.65 -11.05 -23.58
CA CYS A 411 4.69 -10.04 -23.40
C CYS A 411 5.05 -9.39 -24.74
N ALA A 412 4.10 -8.67 -25.35
CA ALA A 412 4.31 -8.00 -26.64
C ALA A 412 5.49 -7.02 -26.67
N ASN A 413 5.74 -6.33 -25.53
CA ASN A 413 6.88 -5.44 -25.38
C ASN A 413 8.22 -6.20 -25.50
N TYR A 414 8.33 -7.40 -24.93
CA TYR A 414 9.53 -8.22 -25.05
C TYR A 414 9.69 -8.83 -26.45
N THR A 415 8.59 -9.27 -27.05
CA THR A 415 8.60 -9.72 -28.45
C THR A 415 9.17 -8.63 -29.35
N THR A 416 8.58 -7.44 -29.34
CA THR A 416 9.01 -6.32 -30.18
C THR A 416 10.44 -5.89 -29.88
N GLU A 417 10.90 -5.98 -28.63
CA GLU A 417 12.29 -5.73 -28.25
C GLU A 417 13.27 -6.76 -28.81
N ILE A 418 12.94 -8.05 -28.78
CA ILE A 418 13.77 -9.09 -29.41
C ILE A 418 13.88 -8.87 -30.92
N TYR A 419 12.76 -8.59 -31.60
CA TYR A 419 12.76 -8.35 -33.04
C TYR A 419 13.49 -7.06 -33.43
N GLN A 420 13.45 -6.02 -32.58
CA GLN A 420 14.24 -4.81 -32.84
C GLN A 420 15.75 -5.13 -32.90
N TRP A 421 16.22 -5.97 -31.97
CA TRP A 421 17.61 -6.39 -31.90
C TRP A 421 17.97 -7.39 -32.99
N LEU A 422 17.02 -8.21 -33.44
CA LEU A 422 17.19 -9.01 -34.66
C LEU A 422 17.43 -8.12 -35.88
N GLY A 423 16.64 -7.05 -36.06
CA GLY A 423 16.85 -6.08 -37.14
C GLY A 423 18.21 -5.40 -37.08
N PHE A 424 18.63 -4.94 -35.90
CA PHE A 424 19.97 -4.41 -35.68
C PHE A 424 21.08 -5.40 -36.07
N ASN A 425 20.89 -6.69 -35.76
CA ASN A 425 21.87 -7.72 -36.08
C ASN A 425 21.87 -8.16 -37.54
N ILE A 426 20.72 -8.08 -38.24
CA ILE A 426 20.68 -8.22 -39.71
C ILE A 426 21.48 -7.10 -40.38
N ALA A 427 21.39 -5.87 -39.85
CA ALA A 427 22.08 -4.72 -40.42
C ALA A 427 23.58 -4.68 -40.10
N THR A 428 24.00 -5.16 -38.93
CA THR A 428 25.40 -5.09 -38.47
C THR A 428 26.17 -6.39 -38.65
N GLN A 429 25.51 -7.54 -38.63
CA GLN A 429 26.09 -8.87 -38.87
C GLN A 429 27.38 -9.16 -38.10
N THR A 430 27.36 -8.97 -36.79
CA THR A 430 28.49 -9.33 -35.90
C THR A 430 28.15 -10.54 -35.05
N VAL A 431 29.13 -11.44 -34.82
CA VAL A 431 28.97 -12.56 -33.88
C VAL A 431 28.62 -12.05 -32.48
N ALA A 432 29.29 -10.98 -32.05
CA ALA A 432 29.03 -10.32 -30.77
C ALA A 432 27.56 -9.91 -30.62
N GLY A 433 27.00 -9.31 -31.67
CA GLY A 433 25.61 -8.90 -31.72
C GLY A 433 24.60 -10.05 -31.66
N TYR A 434 24.86 -11.15 -32.38
CA TYR A 434 24.00 -12.34 -32.30
C TYR A 434 24.08 -13.05 -30.94
N VAL A 435 25.26 -13.08 -30.31
CA VAL A 435 25.42 -13.57 -28.93
C VAL A 435 24.58 -12.73 -27.96
N PHE A 436 24.67 -11.40 -28.06
CA PHE A 436 23.83 -10.49 -27.27
C PHE A 436 22.34 -10.74 -27.50
N LEU A 437 21.90 -10.88 -28.77
CA LEU A 437 20.50 -11.18 -29.11
C LEU A 437 20.03 -12.47 -28.44
N ALA A 438 20.82 -13.55 -28.53
CA ALA A 438 20.48 -14.83 -27.93
C ALA A 438 20.35 -14.74 -26.41
N VAL A 439 21.33 -14.12 -25.74
CA VAL A 439 21.32 -13.92 -24.28
C VAL A 439 20.12 -13.06 -23.85
N ALA A 440 19.89 -11.94 -24.53
CA ALA A 440 18.78 -11.04 -24.24
C ALA A 440 17.41 -11.73 -24.45
N ALA A 441 17.27 -12.51 -25.53
CA ALA A 441 16.06 -13.28 -25.81
C ALA A 441 15.80 -14.34 -24.73
N LEU A 442 16.82 -15.10 -24.31
CA LEU A 442 16.67 -16.11 -23.24
C LEU A 442 16.21 -15.48 -21.92
N ILE A 443 16.84 -14.39 -21.49
CA ILE A 443 16.50 -13.68 -20.25
C ILE A 443 15.06 -13.15 -20.31
N MET A 444 14.69 -12.48 -21.40
CA MET A 444 13.33 -11.93 -21.56
C MET A 444 12.28 -13.03 -21.67
N THR A 445 12.58 -14.16 -22.31
CA THR A 445 11.69 -15.32 -22.39
C THR A 445 11.40 -15.88 -21.00
N ASN A 446 12.43 -16.05 -20.17
CA ASN A 446 12.26 -16.52 -18.79
C ASN A 446 11.37 -15.56 -17.97
N TRP A 447 11.59 -14.25 -18.10
CA TRP A 447 10.72 -13.26 -17.47
C TRP A 447 9.28 -13.28 -18.01
N ALA A 448 9.11 -13.52 -19.31
CA ALA A 448 7.81 -13.63 -19.95
C ALA A 448 7.01 -14.83 -19.44
N LEU A 449 7.66 -15.99 -19.29
CA LEU A 449 7.07 -17.21 -18.72
C LEU A 449 6.57 -16.97 -17.29
N GLY A 450 7.40 -16.33 -16.45
CA GLY A 450 7.00 -15.97 -15.09
C GLY A 450 5.80 -15.02 -15.04
N LYS A 451 5.76 -14.02 -15.94
CA LYS A 451 4.60 -13.10 -16.07
C LYS A 451 3.34 -13.84 -16.54
N HIS A 452 3.47 -14.71 -17.54
CA HIS A 452 2.36 -15.47 -18.10
C HIS A 452 1.73 -16.41 -17.07
N SER A 453 2.55 -17.19 -16.36
CA SER A 453 2.10 -18.08 -15.28
C SER A 453 1.36 -17.31 -14.19
N ARG A 454 1.90 -16.16 -13.77
CA ARG A 454 1.25 -15.30 -12.77
C ARG A 454 -0.11 -14.78 -13.24
N LEU A 455 -0.21 -14.30 -14.47
CA LEU A 455 -1.48 -13.81 -15.01
C LEU A 455 -2.53 -14.92 -15.10
N ARG A 456 -2.16 -16.12 -15.56
CA ARG A 456 -3.05 -17.28 -15.58
C ARG A 456 -3.54 -17.68 -14.19
N LYS A 457 -2.69 -17.56 -13.16
CA LYS A 457 -3.07 -17.85 -11.78
C LYS A 457 -4.00 -16.79 -11.17
N ILE A 458 -3.79 -15.52 -11.49
CA ILE A 458 -4.63 -14.42 -11.00
C ILE A 458 -5.99 -14.41 -11.68
N PHE A 459 -6.02 -14.75 -12.96
CA PHE A 459 -7.19 -14.73 -13.83
C PHE A 459 -7.57 -16.15 -14.25
N ASP A 460 -7.95 -16.97 -13.28
CA ASP A 460 -8.24 -18.40 -13.46
C ASP A 460 -9.68 -18.67 -13.92
N GLY A 461 -10.56 -17.67 -13.89
CA GLY A 461 -11.98 -17.82 -14.23
C GLY A 461 -12.86 -18.34 -13.08
N LYS A 462 -12.32 -18.48 -11.87
CA LYS A 462 -13.06 -18.96 -10.69
C LYS A 462 -13.55 -17.80 -9.83
N ASP A 463 -14.58 -18.04 -9.01
CA ASP A 463 -15.13 -17.05 -8.06
C ASP A 463 -15.54 -15.71 -8.71
N GLY A 464 -16.08 -15.75 -9.92
CA GLY A 464 -16.46 -14.54 -10.69
C GLY A 464 -15.29 -13.74 -11.27
N LYS A 465 -14.05 -14.23 -11.18
CA LYS A 465 -12.87 -13.58 -11.78
C LYS A 465 -12.83 -13.78 -13.29
N PRO A 466 -12.32 -12.82 -14.07
CA PRO A 466 -12.16 -13.01 -15.51
C PRO A 466 -11.11 -14.09 -15.80
N LYS A 467 -11.34 -14.87 -16.86
CA LYS A 467 -10.42 -15.91 -17.33
C LYS A 467 -9.35 -15.34 -18.25
N TYR A 468 -8.09 -15.70 -18.03
CA TYR A 468 -6.99 -15.31 -18.91
C TYR A 468 -7.16 -15.92 -20.31
N PRO A 469 -7.07 -15.12 -21.39
CA PRO A 469 -7.21 -15.64 -22.75
C PRO A 469 -6.04 -16.54 -23.15
N ARG A 470 -6.30 -17.49 -24.06
CA ARG A 470 -5.24 -18.33 -24.63
C ARG A 470 -4.36 -17.48 -25.54
N ARG A 471 -3.11 -17.26 -25.13
CA ARG A 471 -2.12 -16.43 -25.81
C ARG A 471 -0.77 -17.12 -25.77
N TRP A 472 0.06 -16.90 -26.77
CA TRP A 472 1.46 -17.28 -26.73
C TRP A 472 2.21 -16.45 -25.67
N VAL A 473 3.36 -16.92 -25.24
CA VAL A 473 4.17 -16.18 -24.26
C VAL A 473 4.87 -15.01 -24.96
N ILE A 474 5.60 -15.32 -26.04
CA ILE A 474 6.33 -14.43 -26.95
C ILE A 474 6.27 -14.98 -28.38
N LEU A 475 6.81 -14.25 -29.38
CA LEU A 475 6.97 -14.75 -30.77
C LEU A 475 8.46 -14.94 -31.12
N PRO A 476 8.80 -15.93 -31.97
CA PRO A 476 7.93 -17.00 -32.48
C PRO A 476 7.40 -17.89 -31.34
N PRO A 477 6.28 -18.61 -31.55
CA PRO A 477 5.65 -19.43 -30.53
C PRO A 477 6.48 -20.70 -30.27
N PHE A 478 7.67 -20.53 -29.69
CA PHE A 478 8.51 -21.66 -29.30
C PHE A 478 8.02 -22.32 -28.01
N LEU A 479 7.04 -21.73 -27.30
CA LEU A 479 6.48 -22.20 -26.02
C LEU A 479 5.01 -21.84 -25.83
#